data_AF-A0A927QR01-F1
#
_entry.id   AF-A0A927QR01-F1
#
_cell.length_a   1.000
_cell.length_b   1.000
_cell.length_c   1.000
_cell.angle_alpha   90.00
_cell.angle_beta   90.00
_cell.angle_gamma   90.00
#
_symmetry.space_group_name_H-M   'P 1'
#
loop_
_entity.id
_entity.type
_entity.pdbx_description
1 polymer ?
#
loop_
_entity_poly.entity_id
_entity_poly.type
_entity_poly.pdbx_seq_one_letter_code
_entity_poly.pdbx_strand_id
1 'polypeptide(L)'
;MKRRSASIQHLTLISRTLLLACLLWTLSLASVYAELQPPVQVFDVKKEQVVATLPNTSAFREQAASWLKAVQRLSGRARVEAESGIVVHIPLQPPLPVKHSWLTMNAADLYLFVDPEQKESPHLLVFSSEGKPYVFDCPSDPDSFLKQHGLLDLARKSQANKSDPPE
;
A
#
# COMPACT_ATOMS: atom_id res chain seq x y z
N MET A 1 35.80 -58.97 -31.75
CA MET A 1 36.03 -57.75 -30.94
C MET A 1 34.87 -56.73 -31.06
N LYS A 2 33.66 -57.01 -30.54
CA LYS A 2 32.48 -56.13 -30.76
C LYS A 2 31.56 -55.94 -29.54
N ARG A 3 32.06 -56.11 -28.30
CA ARG A 3 31.26 -56.00 -27.07
C ARG A 3 31.59 -54.82 -26.14
N ARG A 4 32.65 -54.04 -26.40
CA ARG A 4 33.09 -52.95 -25.49
C ARG A 4 32.50 -51.56 -25.81
N SER A 5 31.97 -51.35 -27.02
CA SER A 5 31.54 -50.02 -27.48
C SER A 5 30.15 -49.61 -26.99
N ALA A 6 29.19 -50.54 -26.89
CA ALA A 6 27.82 -50.22 -26.45
C ALA A 6 27.76 -49.77 -24.99
N SER A 7 28.55 -50.39 -24.10
CA SER A 7 28.54 -50.08 -22.66
C SER A 7 29.00 -48.65 -22.34
N ILE A 8 29.94 -48.11 -23.13
CA ILE A 8 30.50 -46.75 -22.94
C ILE A 8 29.51 -45.68 -23.45
N GLN A 9 28.73 -45.99 -24.49
CA GLN A 9 27.69 -45.11 -25.01
C GLN A 9 26.50 -45.00 -24.05
N HIS A 10 26.09 -46.10 -23.41
CA HIS A 10 25.02 -46.07 -22.41
C HIS A 10 25.45 -45.30 -21.14
N LEU A 11 26.70 -45.46 -20.68
CA LEU A 11 27.21 -44.78 -19.49
C LEU A 11 27.31 -43.24 -19.68
N THR A 12 27.72 -42.79 -20.87
CA THR A 12 27.79 -41.36 -21.21
C THR A 12 26.40 -40.72 -21.41
N LEU A 13 25.42 -41.48 -21.88
CA LEU A 13 24.03 -41.02 -22.02
C LEU A 13 23.30 -40.88 -20.66
N ILE A 14 23.56 -41.80 -19.73
CA ILE A 14 23.05 -41.76 -18.36
C ILE A 14 23.65 -40.56 -17.59
N SER A 15 24.96 -40.30 -17.76
CA SER A 15 25.63 -39.15 -17.15
C SER A 15 25.05 -37.80 -17.61
N ARG A 16 24.75 -37.65 -18.91
CA ARG A 16 24.17 -36.40 -19.47
C ARG A 16 22.73 -36.18 -19.04
N THR A 17 21.94 -37.25 -18.93
CA THR A 17 20.56 -37.18 -18.44
C THR A 17 20.50 -36.88 -16.94
N LEU A 18 21.43 -37.44 -16.13
CA LEU A 18 21.60 -37.06 -14.71
C LEU A 18 22.04 -35.61 -14.55
N LEU A 19 22.96 -35.10 -15.38
CA LEU A 19 23.41 -33.71 -15.37
C LEU A 19 22.27 -32.73 -15.73
N LEU A 20 21.47 -33.05 -16.74
CA LEU A 20 20.29 -32.27 -17.13
C LEU A 20 19.20 -32.30 -16.05
N ALA A 21 18.94 -33.46 -15.45
CA ALA A 21 17.99 -33.59 -14.34
C ALA A 21 18.44 -32.81 -13.09
N CYS A 22 19.75 -32.79 -12.80
CA CYS A 22 20.32 -32.03 -11.70
C CYS A 22 20.22 -30.50 -11.95
N LEU A 23 20.47 -30.06 -13.20
CA LEU A 23 20.32 -28.65 -13.60
C LEU A 23 18.86 -28.17 -13.59
N LEU A 24 17.91 -29.07 -13.88
CA LEU A 24 16.48 -28.80 -13.80
C LEU A 24 15.97 -28.75 -12.34
N TRP A 25 16.62 -29.47 -11.42
CA TRP A 25 16.24 -29.46 -10.00
C TRP A 25 16.75 -28.23 -9.24
N THR A 26 17.86 -27.62 -9.66
CA THR A 26 18.40 -26.41 -9.03
C THR A 26 17.62 -25.13 -9.37
N LEU A 27 16.78 -25.15 -10.41
CA LEU A 27 16.02 -23.96 -10.85
C LEU A 27 14.77 -23.65 -10.00
N SER A 28 14.39 -24.51 -9.05
CA SER A 28 13.13 -24.38 -8.29
C SER A 28 13.24 -23.74 -6.90
N LEU A 29 14.34 -23.07 -6.56
CA LEU A 29 14.46 -22.28 -5.32
C LEU A 29 14.48 -20.77 -5.56
N ALA A 30 13.67 -20.27 -6.49
CA ALA A 30 13.33 -18.85 -6.47
C ALA A 30 12.52 -18.57 -5.19
N SER A 31 13.19 -18.03 -4.18
CA SER A 31 12.55 -17.56 -2.96
C SER A 31 11.68 -16.36 -3.32
N VAL A 32 10.36 -16.51 -3.21
CA VAL A 32 9.45 -15.36 -3.19
C VAL A 32 9.70 -14.65 -1.86
N TYR A 33 10.64 -13.71 -1.85
CA TYR A 33 10.73 -12.73 -0.77
C TYR A 33 9.48 -11.87 -0.89
N ALA A 34 8.48 -12.15 -0.05
CA ALA A 34 7.42 -11.19 0.20
C ALA A 34 8.09 -10.00 0.87
N GLU A 35 8.33 -8.92 0.12
CA GLU A 35 8.77 -7.67 0.72
C GLU A 35 7.73 -7.26 1.77
N LEU A 36 8.19 -7.17 3.02
CA LEU A 36 7.33 -6.79 4.13
C LEU A 36 6.89 -5.35 3.88
N GLN A 37 5.63 -5.18 3.48
CA GLN A 37 5.02 -3.87 3.24
C GLN A 37 5.19 -3.02 4.51
N PRO A 38 5.67 -1.76 4.39
CA PRO A 38 5.63 -0.84 5.52
C PRO A 38 4.21 -0.72 6.06
N PRO A 39 4.04 -0.71 7.40
CA PRO A 39 2.72 -0.78 8.01
C PRO A 39 1.91 0.48 7.73
N VAL A 40 0.59 0.34 7.78
CA VAL A 40 -0.34 1.47 7.81
C VAL A 40 -0.26 2.13 9.18
N GLN A 41 -0.14 3.44 9.22
CA GLN A 41 -0.09 4.20 10.47
C GLN A 41 -1.29 5.14 10.56
N VAL A 42 -1.83 5.28 11.76
CA VAL A 42 -2.93 6.20 12.05
C VAL A 42 -2.45 7.22 13.04
N PHE A 43 -2.39 8.47 12.59
CA PHE A 43 -2.00 9.61 13.39
C PHE A 43 -3.25 10.32 13.92
N ASP A 44 -3.27 10.62 15.21
CA ASP A 44 -4.30 11.47 15.82
C ASP A 44 -3.76 12.91 15.82
N VAL A 45 -4.45 13.79 15.09
CA VAL A 45 -3.99 15.16 14.85
C VAL A 45 -3.79 15.94 16.15
N LYS A 46 -4.67 15.74 17.14
CA LYS A 46 -4.59 16.47 18.40
C LYS A 46 -3.56 15.92 19.37
N LYS A 47 -3.40 14.60 19.39
CA LYS A 47 -2.41 13.96 20.27
C LYS A 47 -1.00 14.04 19.69
N GLU A 48 -0.87 14.53 18.46
CA GLU A 48 0.39 14.66 17.73
C GLU A 48 1.21 13.36 17.69
N GLN A 49 0.53 12.21 17.66
CA GLN A 49 1.19 10.90 17.70
C GLN A 49 0.44 9.83 16.91
N VAL A 50 1.17 8.78 16.57
CA VAL A 50 0.61 7.55 16.00
C VAL A 50 -0.17 6.81 17.09
N VAL A 51 -1.47 6.61 16.87
CA VAL A 51 -2.39 5.94 17.80
C VAL A 51 -2.72 4.51 17.38
N ALA A 52 -2.42 4.12 16.13
CA ALA A 52 -2.51 2.74 15.68
C ALA A 52 -1.51 2.44 14.56
N THR A 53 -1.04 1.20 14.55
CA THR A 53 -0.19 0.63 13.51
C THR A 53 -0.81 -0.69 13.06
N LEU A 54 -1.09 -0.81 11.77
CA LEU A 54 -1.80 -1.94 11.18
C LEU A 54 -0.93 -2.63 10.12
N PRO A 55 -1.05 -3.96 9.95
CA PRO A 55 -0.41 -4.63 8.81
C PRO A 55 -1.00 -4.07 7.51
N ASN A 56 -0.13 -3.71 6.58
CA ASN A 56 -0.52 -3.20 5.27
C ASN A 56 -0.92 -4.37 4.36
N THR A 57 -2.19 -4.76 4.47
CA THR A 57 -2.80 -5.84 3.69
C THR A 57 -3.22 -5.37 2.30
N SER A 58 -3.52 -6.32 1.41
CA SER A 58 -4.00 -5.99 0.06
C SER A 58 -5.26 -5.11 0.07
N ALA A 59 -6.11 -5.25 1.10
CA ALA A 59 -7.34 -4.45 1.25
C ALA A 59 -7.07 -2.93 1.31
N PHE A 60 -6.01 -2.50 2.02
CA PHE A 60 -5.62 -1.09 2.07
C PHE A 60 -5.20 -0.58 0.70
N ARG A 61 -4.38 -1.37 0.01
CA ARG A 61 -3.88 -1.04 -1.33
C ARG A 61 -4.99 -1.01 -2.37
N GLU A 62 -5.91 -1.96 -2.33
CA GLU A 62 -7.07 -2.04 -3.22
C GLU A 62 -8.01 -0.85 -3.03
N GLN A 63 -8.25 -0.47 -1.77
CA GLN A 63 -9.06 0.71 -1.46
C GLN A 63 -8.38 2.00 -1.95
N ALA A 64 -7.07 2.16 -1.70
CA ALA A 64 -6.30 3.27 -2.22
C ALA A 64 -6.36 3.35 -3.76
N ALA A 65 -6.19 2.22 -4.45
CA ALA A 65 -6.30 2.15 -5.90
C ALA A 65 -7.70 2.54 -6.39
N SER A 66 -8.75 2.10 -5.70
CA SER A 66 -10.14 2.46 -6.01
C SER A 66 -10.36 3.98 -5.93
N TRP A 67 -9.90 4.61 -4.84
CA TRP A 67 -9.98 6.07 -4.70
C TRP A 67 -9.21 6.79 -5.80
N LEU A 68 -7.94 6.43 -6.03
CA LEU A 68 -7.09 7.07 -7.04
C LEU A 68 -7.58 6.88 -8.48
N LYS A 69 -8.37 5.83 -8.74
CA LYS A 69 -9.04 5.62 -10.02
C LYS A 69 -10.29 6.50 -10.17
N ALA A 70 -10.96 6.84 -9.08
CA ALA A 70 -12.22 7.59 -9.08
C ALA A 70 -12.04 9.11 -8.98
N VAL A 71 -10.85 9.62 -8.61
CA VAL A 71 -10.59 11.06 -8.61
C VAL A 71 -10.72 11.65 -10.02
N GLN A 72 -11.37 12.81 -10.12
CA GLN A 72 -11.65 13.46 -11.41
C GLN A 72 -10.76 14.68 -11.69
N ARG A 73 -10.27 15.32 -10.63
CA ARG A 73 -9.45 16.53 -10.67
C ARG A 73 -8.65 16.66 -9.38
N LEU A 74 -7.64 17.52 -9.39
CA LEU A 74 -7.02 18.01 -8.16
C LEU A 74 -8.04 18.78 -7.32
N SER A 75 -7.91 18.70 -6.00
CA SER A 75 -8.64 19.55 -5.09
C SER A 75 -8.19 21.01 -5.29
N GLY A 76 -9.11 21.96 -5.07
CA GLY A 76 -8.76 23.39 -5.07
C GLY A 76 -7.92 23.81 -3.86
N ARG A 77 -7.69 22.88 -2.92
CA ARG A 77 -6.90 23.10 -1.71
C ARG A 77 -5.41 23.12 -2.06
N ALA A 78 -4.76 24.25 -1.78
CA ALA A 78 -3.31 24.38 -1.91
C ALA A 78 -2.55 23.60 -0.82
N ARG A 79 -3.18 23.37 0.34
CA ARG A 79 -2.61 22.65 1.48
C ARG A 79 -3.71 21.87 2.21
N VAL A 80 -3.32 20.77 2.85
CA VAL A 80 -4.17 20.05 3.80
C VAL A 80 -3.73 20.47 5.19
N GLU A 81 -4.53 21.33 5.83
CA GLU A 81 -4.38 21.67 7.25
C GLU A 81 -5.52 20.98 7.98
N ALA A 82 -5.18 20.15 8.97
CA ALA A 82 -6.16 19.46 9.80
C ALA A 82 -5.96 19.94 11.24
N GLU A 83 -7.03 20.44 11.85
CA GLU A 83 -7.04 20.85 13.26
C GLU A 83 -7.50 19.73 14.20
N SER A 84 -8.16 18.71 13.65
CA SER A 84 -8.67 17.56 14.40
C SER A 84 -8.88 16.33 13.50
N GLY A 85 -9.26 15.22 14.13
CA GLY A 85 -9.51 13.96 13.45
C GLY A 85 -8.27 13.09 13.34
N ILE A 86 -8.27 12.19 12.37
CA ILE A 86 -7.17 11.25 12.14
C ILE A 86 -6.63 11.36 10.73
N VAL A 87 -5.36 11.00 10.58
CA VAL A 87 -4.71 10.81 9.28
C VAL A 87 -4.29 9.35 9.15
N VAL A 88 -4.82 8.67 8.14
CA VAL A 88 -4.45 7.28 7.83
C VAL A 88 -3.38 7.31 6.73
N HIS A 89 -2.14 6.98 7.09
CA HIS A 89 -1.01 6.84 6.16
C HIS A 89 -0.95 5.42 5.63
N ILE A 90 -1.09 5.28 4.32
CA ILE A 90 -1.03 4.03 3.57
C ILE A 90 0.19 4.07 2.65
N PRO A 91 1.28 3.37 3.01
CA PRO A 91 2.41 3.15 2.12
C PRO A 91 1.99 2.31 0.90
N LEU A 92 2.39 2.72 -0.30
CA LEU A 92 2.07 2.04 -1.55
C LEU A 92 3.35 1.47 -2.15
N GLN A 93 3.74 0.27 -1.71
CA GLN A 93 4.90 -0.43 -2.24
C GLN A 93 4.46 -1.72 -2.96
N PRO A 94 4.84 -1.96 -4.22
CA PRO A 94 5.45 -0.98 -5.14
C PRO A 94 4.50 0.20 -5.39
N PRO A 95 4.99 1.35 -5.89
CA PRO A 95 4.13 2.50 -6.22
C PRO A 95 2.94 2.13 -7.11
N LEU A 96 1.78 2.73 -6.86
CA LEU A 96 0.56 2.52 -7.65
C LEU A 96 0.57 3.44 -8.89
N PRO A 97 0.52 2.90 -10.12
CA PRO A 97 0.42 3.74 -11.31
C PRO A 97 -0.97 4.39 -11.38
N VAL A 98 -0.99 5.73 -11.46
CA VAL A 98 -2.20 6.53 -11.63
C VAL A 98 -2.15 7.17 -13.01
N LYS A 99 -3.17 6.89 -13.83
CA LYS A 99 -3.28 7.42 -15.19
C LYS A 99 -4.68 7.96 -15.44
N HIS A 100 -4.75 9.27 -15.60
CA HIS A 100 -5.88 10.04 -16.09
C HIS A 100 -5.43 10.85 -17.31
N SER A 101 -6.37 11.35 -18.11
CA SER A 101 -6.04 12.20 -19.27
C SER A 101 -5.25 13.47 -18.90
N TRP A 102 -5.41 13.95 -17.67
CA TRP A 102 -4.82 15.17 -17.13
C TRP A 102 -3.69 14.94 -16.12
N LEU A 103 -3.43 13.68 -15.74
CA LEU A 103 -2.42 13.34 -14.73
C LEU A 103 -1.85 11.94 -14.97
N THR A 104 -0.52 11.85 -14.99
CA THR A 104 0.20 10.58 -14.94
C THR A 104 1.25 10.66 -13.84
N MET A 105 1.20 9.72 -12.89
CA MET A 105 2.15 9.63 -11.79
C MET A 105 2.19 8.21 -11.22
N ASN A 106 3.21 7.91 -10.41
CA ASN A 106 3.26 6.70 -9.59
C ASN A 106 3.06 7.11 -8.13
N ALA A 107 1.96 6.73 -7.49
CA ALA A 107 1.65 7.05 -6.10
C ALA A 107 2.48 6.15 -5.15
N ALA A 108 3.31 6.75 -4.31
CA ALA A 108 4.16 6.05 -3.35
C ALA A 108 3.58 6.07 -1.94
N ASP A 109 2.93 7.16 -1.54
CA ASP A 109 2.29 7.30 -0.24
C ASP A 109 0.93 7.97 -0.40
N LEU A 110 -0.05 7.50 0.38
CA LEU A 110 -1.38 8.10 0.45
C LEU A 110 -1.73 8.39 1.90
N TYR A 111 -2.21 9.59 2.17
CA TYR A 111 -2.70 10.05 3.46
C TYR A 111 -4.17 10.42 3.33
N LEU A 112 -5.04 9.67 4.01
CA LEU A 112 -6.46 9.97 4.11
C LEU A 112 -6.70 10.80 5.36
N PHE A 113 -7.22 12.01 5.18
CA PHE A 113 -7.62 12.91 6.25
C PHE A 113 -9.11 12.75 6.52
N VAL A 114 -9.46 12.47 7.78
CA VAL A 114 -10.85 12.28 8.20
C VAL A 114 -11.11 13.06 9.49
N ASP A 115 -12.07 13.97 9.43
CA ASP A 115 -12.61 14.66 10.61
C ASP A 115 -14.14 14.52 10.63
N PRO A 116 -14.70 13.64 11.49
CA PRO A 116 -16.14 13.39 11.53
C PRO A 116 -17.03 14.60 11.89
N GLU A 117 -16.49 15.68 12.45
CA GLU A 117 -17.25 16.86 12.93
C GLU A 117 -17.18 18.03 11.94
N GLN A 118 -16.19 18.03 11.05
CA GLN A 118 -16.14 19.04 10.00
C GLN A 118 -17.08 18.67 8.88
N LYS A 119 -17.79 19.69 8.37
CA LYS A 119 -18.56 19.56 7.13
C LYS A 119 -17.66 19.38 5.90
N GLU A 120 -16.36 19.56 6.06
CA GLU A 120 -15.40 19.29 5.00
C GLU A 120 -15.37 17.80 4.70
N SER A 121 -15.50 17.46 3.43
CA SER A 121 -15.40 16.07 2.99
C SER A 121 -14.02 15.49 3.35
N PRO A 122 -13.85 14.17 3.46
CA PRO A 122 -12.51 13.59 3.59
C PRO A 122 -11.64 13.89 2.36
N HIS A 123 -10.32 13.97 2.54
CA HIS A 123 -9.37 14.30 1.45
C HIS A 123 -8.17 13.36 1.44
N LEU A 124 -7.55 13.29 0.27
CA LEU A 124 -6.36 12.48 0.02
C LEU A 124 -5.19 13.41 -0.27
N LEU A 125 -4.10 13.27 0.49
CA LEU A 125 -2.79 13.78 0.10
C LEU A 125 -1.96 12.60 -0.40
N VAL A 126 -1.46 12.70 -1.62
CA VAL A 126 -0.72 11.63 -2.28
C VAL A 126 0.64 12.16 -2.66
N PHE A 127 1.70 11.46 -2.26
CA PHE A 127 3.04 11.72 -2.76
C PHE A 127 3.37 10.76 -3.90
N SER A 128 3.88 11.30 -5.00
CA SER A 128 4.42 10.45 -6.06
C SER A 128 5.77 9.85 -5.66
N SER A 129 6.25 8.87 -6.44
CA SER A 129 7.60 8.32 -6.31
C SER A 129 8.70 9.37 -6.38
N GLU A 130 8.44 10.50 -7.04
CA GLU A 130 9.36 11.64 -7.14
C GLU A 130 9.22 12.63 -5.95
N GLY A 131 8.38 12.32 -4.96
CA GLY A 131 8.13 13.16 -3.79
C GLY A 131 7.21 14.36 -4.06
N LYS A 132 6.51 14.40 -5.21
CA LYS A 132 5.61 15.50 -5.54
C LYS A 132 4.23 15.30 -4.88
N PRO A 133 3.70 16.29 -4.14
CA PRO A 133 2.40 16.19 -3.50
C PRO A 133 1.24 16.46 -4.47
N TYR A 134 0.13 15.74 -4.29
CA TYR A 134 -1.14 15.93 -4.99
C TYR A 134 -2.28 15.81 -3.98
N VAL A 135 -3.20 16.78 -3.99
CA VAL A 135 -4.37 16.76 -3.12
C VAL A 135 -5.61 16.44 -3.94
N PHE A 136 -6.43 15.50 -3.47
CA PHE A 136 -7.71 15.14 -4.07
C PHE A 136 -8.82 15.19 -3.03
N ASP A 137 -10.03 15.57 -3.45
CA ASP A 137 -11.21 15.32 -2.65
C ASP A 137 -11.45 13.79 -2.63
N CYS A 138 -11.81 13.21 -1.49
CA CYS A 138 -12.07 11.77 -1.41
C CYS A 138 -13.33 11.45 -2.24
N PRO A 139 -13.25 10.56 -3.23
CA PRO A 139 -14.33 10.36 -4.20
C PRO A 139 -15.54 9.60 -3.62
N SER A 140 -15.41 9.03 -2.43
CA SER A 140 -16.46 8.32 -1.70
C SER A 140 -16.33 8.54 -0.20
N ASP A 141 -17.39 8.30 0.54
CA ASP A 141 -17.37 8.26 2.01
C ASP A 141 -16.41 7.14 2.50
N PRO A 142 -15.40 7.44 3.33
CA PRO A 142 -14.46 6.46 3.86
C PRO A 142 -14.99 5.70 5.08
N ASP A 143 -16.16 6.03 5.64
CA ASP A 143 -16.66 5.42 6.88
C ASP A 143 -16.72 3.89 6.82
N SER A 144 -17.11 3.33 5.67
CA SER A 144 -17.14 1.87 5.48
C SER A 144 -15.74 1.26 5.58
N PHE A 145 -14.73 1.90 4.98
CA PHE A 145 -13.33 1.49 5.08
C PHE A 145 -12.81 1.64 6.52
N LEU A 146 -13.11 2.76 7.19
CA LEU A 146 -12.70 2.98 8.57
C LEU A 146 -13.31 1.96 9.51
N LYS A 147 -14.60 1.62 9.32
CA LYS A 147 -15.30 0.62 10.12
C LYS A 147 -14.70 -0.78 9.91
N GLN A 148 -14.42 -1.15 8.66
CA GLN A 148 -13.81 -2.44 8.33
C GLN A 148 -12.46 -2.65 9.03
N HIS A 149 -11.69 -1.58 9.23
CA HIS A 149 -10.36 -1.63 9.85
C HIS A 149 -10.35 -1.19 11.33
N GLY A 150 -11.51 -1.00 11.97
CA GLY A 150 -11.61 -0.60 13.38
C GLY A 150 -11.11 0.83 13.67
N LEU A 151 -11.03 1.67 12.64
CA LEU A 151 -10.51 3.04 12.73
C LEU A 151 -11.60 4.09 13.01
N LEU A 152 -12.86 3.74 12.77
CA LEU A 152 -13.98 4.69 12.91
C LEU A 152 -14.10 5.21 14.35
N ASP A 153 -13.87 4.35 15.35
CA ASP A 153 -13.90 4.76 16.75
C ASP A 153 -12.69 5.60 17.15
N LEU A 154 -11.53 5.41 16.50
CA LEU A 154 -10.36 6.26 16.72
C LEU A 154 -10.62 7.67 16.19
N ALA A 155 -11.24 7.78 15.00
CA ALA A 155 -11.66 9.06 14.43
C ALA A 155 -12.58 9.82 15.40
N ARG A 156 -13.58 9.14 15.98
CA ARG A 156 -14.49 9.72 16.98
C ARG A 156 -13.81 10.06 18.31
N LYS A 157 -12.88 9.22 18.79
CA LYS A 157 -12.18 9.46 20.07
C LYS A 157 -11.18 10.61 20.01
N SER A 158 -10.49 10.82 18.90
CA SER A 158 -9.67 12.03 18.66
C SER A 158 -10.49 13.31 18.87
N GLN A 159 -11.81 13.23 18.65
CA GLN A 159 -12.73 14.33 18.86
C GLN A 159 -13.12 14.51 20.32
N ALA A 160 -13.42 13.44 21.07
CA ALA A 160 -13.83 13.55 22.49
C ALA A 160 -12.83 14.34 23.35
N ASN A 161 -11.53 14.22 23.04
CA ASN A 161 -10.46 15.01 23.66
C ASN A 161 -10.48 16.52 23.31
N LYS A 162 -11.43 17.02 22.50
CA LYS A 162 -11.66 18.47 22.28
C LYS A 162 -12.29 19.15 23.51
N SER A 163 -13.00 18.37 24.31
CA SER A 163 -13.95 18.88 25.31
C SER A 163 -13.30 19.17 26.66
N ASP A 164 -12.11 18.61 26.90
CA ASP A 164 -11.36 18.85 28.14
C ASP A 164 -10.42 20.04 27.93
N PRO A 165 -10.52 21.11 28.75
CA PRO A 165 -9.58 22.20 28.71
C PRO A 165 -8.18 21.69 29.11
N PRO A 166 -7.09 22.28 28.59
CA PRO A 166 -5.75 21.96 29.09
C PRO A 166 -5.70 22.31 30.59
N GLU A 167 -5.28 21.35 31.42
CA GLU A 167 -4.92 21.58 32.83
C GLU A 167 -3.77 22.59 32.96
#